data_AF-A0A1H7T607-F1
#
_entry.id   AF-A0A1H7T607-F1
#
_cell.length_a   1.000
_cell.length_b   1.000
_cell.length_c   1.000
_cell.angle_alpha   90.00
_cell.angle_beta   90.00
_cell.angle_gamma   90.00
#
_symmetry.space_group_name_H-M   'P 1'
#
loop_
_entity.id
_entity.type
_entity.pdbx_description
1 polymer ?
#
loop_
_entity_poly.entity_id
_entity_poly.type
_entity_poly.pdbx_seq_one_letter_code
_entity_poly.pdbx_strand_id
1 'polypeptide(L)'
;MPNADAVMISSYEERKAAVLRAAQLISSLRGSDGEREFELLTEAIADFDTRQEALGYIEIPPAFMQFLSHGHQGGTSSSRR
;
A
#
# COMPACT_ATOMS: atom_id res chain seq x y z
N MET A 1 3.98 16.24 13.45
CA MET A 1 5.10 15.28 13.59
C MET A 1 4.56 13.94 13.10
N PRO A 2 4.96 13.42 11.93
CA PRO A 2 4.61 12.03 11.59
C PRO A 2 5.39 11.13 12.56
N ASN A 3 4.67 10.26 13.25
CA ASN A 3 5.22 9.41 14.30
C ASN A 3 6.23 8.42 13.68
N ALA A 4 7.46 8.40 14.19
CA ALA A 4 8.59 7.73 13.55
C ALA A 4 8.63 6.19 13.76
N ASP A 5 7.65 5.60 14.44
CA ASP A 5 7.60 4.16 14.73
C ASP A 5 6.34 3.46 14.18
N ALA A 6 5.73 4.00 13.12
CA ALA A 6 4.71 3.25 12.40
C ALA A 6 5.39 2.09 11.65
N VAL A 7 5.21 0.86 12.13
CA VAL A 7 5.66 -0.35 11.44
C VAL A 7 5.00 -0.36 10.06
N MET A 8 5.76 -0.05 9.01
CA MET A 8 5.23 0.04 7.65
C MET A 8 5.61 -1.22 6.89
N ILE A 9 4.60 -2.05 6.58
CA ILE A 9 4.80 -3.25 5.75
C ILE A 9 4.84 -2.83 4.28
N SER A 10 5.90 -3.25 3.58
CA SER A 10 6.18 -2.88 2.19
C SER A 10 6.13 -4.05 1.22
N SER A 11 6.22 -5.29 1.72
CA SER A 11 6.23 -6.50 0.91
C SER A 11 5.36 -7.63 1.46
N TYR A 12 5.02 -8.59 0.61
CA TYR A 12 4.29 -9.80 1.01
C TYR A 12 5.09 -10.69 1.97
N GLU A 13 6.43 -10.69 1.87
CA GLU A 13 7.29 -11.42 2.81
C GLU A 13 7.26 -10.79 4.21
N GLU A 14 7.37 -9.46 4.28
CA GLU A 14 7.22 -8.70 5.53
C GLU A 14 5.83 -8.89 6.13
N ARG A 15 4.77 -8.87 5.30
CA ARG A 15 3.40 -9.16 5.74
C ARG A 15 3.30 -10.54 6.39
N LYS A 16 3.89 -11.57 5.75
CA LYS A 16 3.88 -12.94 6.27
C LYS A 16 4.61 -13.02 7.61
N ALA A 17 5.76 -12.36 7.74
CA ALA A 17 6.51 -12.32 9.00
C ALA A 17 5.71 -11.62 10.11
N ALA A 18 5.05 -10.51 9.81
CA ALA A 18 4.19 -9.78 10.74
C ALA A 18 3.01 -10.63 11.22
N VAL A 19 2.34 -11.35 10.32
CA VAL A 19 1.24 -12.26 10.67
C VAL A 19 1.71 -13.37 11.61
N LEU A 20 2.86 -14.01 11.31
CA LEU A 20 3.41 -15.06 12.17
C LEU A 20 3.77 -14.52 13.57
N ARG A 21 4.33 -13.31 13.64
CA ARG A 21 4.63 -12.65 14.91
C ARG A 21 3.38 -12.33 15.71
N ALA A 22 2.35 -11.77 15.08
CA ALA A 22 1.06 -11.50 15.71
C ALA A 22 0.42 -12.79 16.26
N ALA A 23 0.48 -13.90 15.52
CA ALA A 23 -0.02 -15.20 15.98
C ALA A 23 0.75 -15.75 17.20
N GLN A 24 2.07 -15.54 17.25
CA GLN A 24 2.89 -15.90 18.41
C GLN A 24 2.51 -15.08 19.65
N LEU A 25 2.25 -13.78 19.48
CA LEU A 25 1.87 -12.89 20.59
C LEU A 25 0.54 -13.31 21.22
N ILE A 26 -0.46 -13.71 20.41
CA ILE A 26 -1.74 -14.26 20.90
C ILE A 26 -1.52 -15.51 21.77
N SER A 27 -0.52 -16.32 21.44
CA SER A 27 -0.25 -17.59 22.11
C SER A 27 0.60 -17.44 23.38
N SER A 28 1.17 -16.25 23.65
CA SER A 28 2.04 -15.96 24.79
C SER A 28 1.27 -15.39 25.99
N LEU A 29 1.79 -15.55 27.22
CA LEU A 29 1.15 -15.04 28.44
C LEU A 29 0.94 -13.52 28.32
N ARG A 30 -0.31 -13.05 28.43
CA ARG A 30 -0.69 -11.64 28.31
C ARG A 30 0.11 -10.76 29.27
N GLY A 31 0.94 -9.89 28.71
CA GLY A 31 1.64 -8.80 29.38
C GLY A 31 1.56 -7.54 28.53
N SER A 32 1.74 -6.36 29.13
CA SER A 32 1.48 -5.06 28.51
C SER A 32 2.24 -4.82 27.20
N ASP A 33 3.47 -5.33 27.10
CA ASP A 33 4.32 -5.09 25.93
C ASP A 33 3.90 -5.94 24.71
N GLY A 34 3.42 -7.17 24.94
CA GLY A 34 2.95 -8.04 23.87
C GLY A 34 1.62 -7.57 23.27
N GLU A 35 0.75 -6.97 24.09
CA GLU A 35 -0.51 -6.39 23.62
C GLU A 35 -0.26 -5.17 22.73
N ARG A 36 0.64 -4.26 23.13
CA ARG A 36 1.02 -3.11 22.29
C ARG A 36 1.68 -3.53 20.98
N GLU A 37 2.59 -4.51 21.01
CA GLU A 37 3.21 -5.03 19.79
C GLU A 37 2.16 -5.66 18.86
N PHE A 38 1.21 -6.40 19.42
CA PHE A 38 0.13 -7.02 18.66
C PHE A 38 -0.78 -5.98 17.97
N GLU A 39 -1.14 -4.90 18.67
CA GLU A 39 -1.92 -3.79 18.11
C GLU A 39 -1.21 -3.16 16.90
N LEU A 40 0.08 -2.83 17.06
CA LEU A 40 0.88 -2.22 15.99
C LEU A 40 1.01 -3.13 14.77
N LEU A 41 1.26 -4.42 14.98
CA LEU A 41 1.34 -5.40 13.88
C LEU A 41 0.01 -5.55 13.16
N THR A 42 -1.11 -5.57 13.89
CA THR A 42 -2.44 -5.72 13.32
C THR A 42 -2.81 -4.51 12.47
N GLU A 43 -2.51 -3.29 12.94
CA GLU A 43 -2.72 -2.06 12.19
C GLU A 43 -1.89 -2.04 10.89
N ALA A 44 -0.61 -2.39 10.98
CA ALA A 44 0.29 -2.43 9.83
C ALA A 44 -0.16 -3.44 8.75
N ILE A 45 -0.65 -4.61 9.18
CA ILE A 45 -1.17 -5.64 8.27
C ILE A 45 -2.43 -5.14 7.57
N ALA A 46 -3.38 -4.55 8.31
CA ALA A 46 -4.62 -4.05 7.74
C ALA A 46 -4.39 -2.91 6.72
N ASP A 47 -3.46 -2.00 7.01
CA ASP A 47 -3.07 -0.94 6.09
C ASP A 47 -2.46 -1.50 4.80
N PHE A 48 -1.53 -2.47 4.90
CA PHE A 48 -0.95 -3.12 3.73
C PHE A 48 -2.02 -3.82 2.88
N ASP A 49 -2.90 -4.61 3.51
CA ASP A 49 -3.95 -5.36 2.81
C ASP A 49 -4.92 -4.42 2.08
N THR A 50 -5.29 -3.30 2.70
CA THR A 50 -6.14 -2.27 2.07
C THR A 50 -5.45 -1.63 0.86
N ARG A 51 -4.16 -1.30 0.98
CA ARG A 51 -3.37 -0.76 -0.14
C ARG A 51 -3.24 -1.78 -1.29
N GLN A 52 -3.05 -3.05 -0.98
CA GLN A 52 -2.98 -4.10 -2.01
C GLN A 52 -4.34 -4.33 -2.70
N GLU A 53 -5.45 -4.29 -1.97
CA GLU A 53 -6.79 -4.38 -2.55
C GLU A 53 -7.07 -3.19 -3.49
N ALA A 54 -6.67 -1.97 -3.09
CA ALA A 54 -6.79 -0.78 -3.92
C ALA A 54 -5.92 -0.82 -5.20
N LEU A 55 -4.84 -1.61 -5.21
CA LEU A 55 -4.00 -1.87 -6.39
C LEU A 55 -4.59 -2.92 -7.34
N GLY A 56 -5.82 -3.38 -7.11
CA GLY A 56 -6.56 -4.22 -8.04
C GLY A 56 -6.41 -3.71 -9.47
N TYR A 57 -5.95 -4.59 -10.36
CA TYR A 57 -5.61 -4.25 -11.74
C TYR A 57 -6.76 -3.48 -12.40
N ILE A 58 -6.50 -2.24 -12.78
CA ILE A 58 -7.37 -1.50 -13.68
C ILE A 58 -7.03 -1.98 -15.09
N GLU A 59 -7.90 -2.80 -15.68
CA GLU A 59 -7.80 -3.14 -17.09
C GLU A 59 -8.09 -1.87 -17.90
N ILE A 60 -7.05 -1.32 -18.55
CA ILE A 60 -7.24 -0.20 -19.48
C ILE A 60 -7.88 -0.79 -20.73
N PRO A 61 -9.10 -0.38 -21.12
CA PRO A 61 -9.74 -0.92 -22.31
C PRO A 61 -8.83 -0.73 -23.54
N PRO A 62 -8.69 -1.71 -24.44
CA PRO A 62 -7.79 -1.60 -25.59
C PRO A 62 -8.05 -0.34 -26.45
N ALA A 63 -9.29 0.13 -26.52
CA ALA A 63 -9.64 1.39 -27.17
C ALA A 63 -8.97 2.62 -26.54
N PHE A 64 -8.75 2.63 -25.21
CA PHE A 64 -8.09 3.71 -24.49
C PHE A 64 -6.57 3.78 -24.74
N MET A 65 -5.93 2.66 -25.10
CA MET A 65 -4.50 2.63 -25.45
C MET A 65 -4.17 3.54 -26.64
N GLN A 66 -5.12 3.72 -27.56
CA GLN A 66 -4.99 4.65 -28.68
C GLN A 66 -4.80 6.09 -28.18
N PHE A 67 -5.55 6.54 -27.18
CA PHE A 67 -5.43 7.90 -26.65
C PHE A 67 -4.13 8.14 -25.86
N LEU A 68 -3.63 7.12 -25.17
CA LEU A 68 -2.34 7.19 -24.45
C LEU A 68 -1.14 7.29 -25.39
N SER A 69 -1.24 6.63 -26.56
CA SER A 69 -0.20 6.65 -27.60
C SER A 69 -0.09 8.00 -28.31
N HIS A 70 -1.18 8.77 -28.34
CA HIS A 70 -1.24 10.11 -28.92
C HIS A 70 -1.01 11.18 -27.86
N GLY A 71 0.10 11.04 -27.12
CA GLY A 71 0.57 12.05 -26.18
C GLY A 71 0.36 13.45 -26.74
N HIS A 72 -0.40 14.24 -26.00
CA HIS A 72 -0.84 15.60 -26.26
C HIS A 72 0.15 16.40 -27.14
N GLN A 73 0.00 16.33 -28.47
CA GLN A 73 0.53 17.37 -29.35
C GLN A 73 -0.39 18.58 -29.21
N GLY A 74 -0.35 19.20 -28.03
CA GLY A 74 -0.85 20.54 -27.82
C GLY A 74 -0.02 21.46 -28.70
N GLY A 75 -0.47 21.63 -29.94
CA GLY A 75 0.12 22.55 -30.89
C GLY A 75 0.07 23.96 -30.33
N THR A 76 1.22 24.48 -29.93
CA THR A 76 1.43 25.93 -29.88
C THR A 76 1.66 26.40 -31.32
N SER A 77 0.59 26.41 -32.11
CA SER A 77 0.54 27.28 -33.29
C SER A 77 0.43 28.72 -32.77
N SER A 78 1.57 29.31 -32.39
CA SER A 78 1.66 30.75 -32.17
C SER A 78 1.70 31.42 -33.54
N SER A 79 0.50 31.66 -34.08
CA SER A 79 0.29 32.61 -35.18
C SER A 79 0.04 34.01 -34.61
N ARG A 80 0.63 35.01 -35.28
CA ARG A 80 0.58 36.48 -35.09
C ARG A 80 1.76 37.02 -34.27
N ARG A 81 2.53 38.02 -34.71
CA ARG A 81 2.34 39.01 -35.79
C ARG A 81 3.70 39.57 -36.17
#